data_AF-A0A6N7FCM7-F1
#
_entry.id   AF-A0A6N7FCM7-F1
#
_cell.length_a   1.000
_cell.length_b   1.000
_cell.length_c   1.000
_cell.angle_alpha   90.00
_cell.angle_beta   90.00
_cell.angle_gamma   90.00
#
_symmetry.space_group_name_H-M   'P 1'
#
loop_
_entity.id
_entity.type
_entity.pdbx_description
1 polymer ?
#
loop_
_entity_poly.entity_id
_entity_poly.type
_entity_poly.pdbx_seq_one_letter_code
_entity_poly.pdbx_strand_id
1 'polypeptide(L)'
;MPDGASIDKHGVAGFFNRLPPHVVAGLTAEQRAAISDALFASGRAHPPVNIRLSIPLPGWRVYFAVLAGKERRNAARRRMDRDRHPLHTAGNFMFILGGAMGFYVLVLLAFLLNSSVLNY
;
A
#
# COMPACT_ATOMS: atom_id res chain seq x y z
N MET A 1 8.66 7.69 -17.94
CA MET A 1 7.40 7.59 -17.17
C MET A 1 6.97 6.13 -17.23
N PRO A 2 7.03 5.33 -16.15
CA PRO A 2 6.50 3.98 -16.20
C PRO A 2 5.00 4.01 -15.95
N ASP A 3 4.31 3.36 -16.88
CA ASP A 3 2.88 3.32 -17.10
C ASP A 3 2.05 3.09 -15.84
N GLY A 4 1.01 3.91 -15.70
CA GLY A 4 -0.11 3.61 -14.83
C GLY A 4 -0.67 2.27 -15.26
N ALA A 5 -0.41 1.25 -14.44
CA ALA A 5 -0.87 -0.11 -14.62
C ALA A 5 -2.32 -0.05 -15.12
N SER A 6 -2.47 -0.42 -16.38
CA SER A 6 -3.71 -0.77 -17.01
C SER A 6 -4.56 -1.48 -15.95
N ILE A 7 -5.78 -1.01 -15.71
CA ILE A 7 -6.83 -2.00 -15.42
C ILE A 7 -6.89 -2.79 -16.71
N ASP A 8 -6.06 -3.82 -16.74
CA ASP A 8 -5.97 -4.75 -17.81
C ASP A 8 -7.35 -5.36 -18.00
N LYS A 9 -7.70 -5.68 -19.24
CA LYS A 9 -8.92 -6.42 -19.54
C LYS A 9 -9.00 -7.72 -18.71
N HIS A 10 -7.87 -8.16 -18.15
CA HIS A 10 -7.74 -9.28 -17.23
C HIS A 10 -8.31 -9.03 -15.81
N GLY A 11 -8.30 -7.81 -15.27
CA GLY A 11 -8.85 -7.51 -13.95
C GLY A 11 -10.37 -7.69 -13.86
N VAL A 12 -11.10 -7.28 -14.90
CA VAL A 12 -12.56 -7.46 -15.01
C VAL A 12 -12.90 -8.94 -15.25
N ALA A 13 -12.18 -9.62 -16.15
CA ALA A 13 -12.35 -11.06 -16.37
C ALA A 13 -12.06 -11.86 -15.08
N GLY A 14 -11.02 -11.50 -14.34
CA GLY A 14 -10.67 -12.10 -13.05
C GLY A 14 -11.67 -11.78 -11.93
N PHE A 15 -12.46 -10.71 -12.02
CA PHE A 15 -13.58 -10.47 -11.12
C PHE A 15 -14.72 -11.45 -11.37
N PHE A 16 -15.16 -11.59 -12.62
CA PHE A 16 -16.24 -12.53 -12.97
C PHE A 16 -15.85 -14.00 -12.72
N ASN A 17 -14.58 -14.36 -12.89
CA ASN A 17 -14.10 -15.71 -12.57
C ASN A 17 -14.10 -16.05 -11.07
N ARG A 18 -14.19 -15.05 -10.19
CA ARG A 18 -14.28 -15.24 -8.72
C ARG A 18 -15.72 -15.32 -8.22
N LEU A 19 -16.69 -14.95 -9.04
CA LEU A 19 -18.10 -15.06 -8.69
C LEU A 19 -18.54 -16.53 -8.79
N PRO A 20 -19.45 -16.98 -7.91
CA PRO A 20 -20.04 -18.31 -8.04
C PRO A 20 -20.68 -18.49 -9.43
N PRO A 21 -20.57 -19.67 -10.06
CA PRO A 21 -21.03 -19.88 -11.43
C PRO A 21 -22.51 -19.54 -11.65
N HIS A 22 -23.36 -19.81 -10.65
CA HIS A 22 -24.79 -19.51 -10.70
C HIS A 22 -25.09 -18.00 -10.74
N VAL A 23 -24.24 -17.18 -10.11
CA VAL A 23 -24.38 -15.71 -10.13
C VAL A 23 -23.98 -15.19 -11.51
N VAL A 24 -22.86 -15.67 -12.06
CA VAL A 24 -22.37 -15.23 -13.38
C VAL A 24 -23.34 -15.61 -14.49
N ALA A 25 -23.94 -16.80 -14.41
CA ALA A 25 -24.93 -17.27 -15.37
C ALA A 25 -26.23 -16.44 -15.36
N GLY A 26 -26.59 -15.87 -14.21
CA GLY A 26 -27.77 -15.01 -14.07
C GLY A 26 -27.58 -13.56 -14.54
N LEU A 27 -26.36 -13.14 -14.85
CA LEU A 27 -26.08 -11.77 -15.28
C LEU A 27 -26.32 -11.59 -16.79
N THR A 28 -27.18 -10.64 -17.15
CA THR A 28 -27.39 -10.24 -18.55
C THR A 28 -26.16 -9.51 -19.11
N ALA A 29 -26.07 -9.42 -20.43
CA ALA A 29 -24.98 -8.70 -21.10
C ALA A 29 -24.90 -7.22 -20.67
N GLU A 30 -26.06 -6.57 -20.52
CA GLU A 30 -26.18 -5.18 -20.06
C GLU A 30 -25.71 -5.02 -18.60
N GLN A 31 -26.08 -5.95 -17.72
CA GLN A 31 -25.62 -5.95 -16.33
C GLN A 31 -24.11 -6.16 -16.23
N ARG A 32 -23.55 -7.06 -17.04
CA ARG A 32 -22.09 -7.28 -17.11
C ARG A 32 -21.36 -6.03 -17.60
N ALA A 33 -21.91 -5.34 -18.60
CA ALA A 33 -21.36 -4.09 -19.11
C ALA A 33 -21.40 -2.98 -18.04
N ALA A 34 -22.54 -2.79 -17.37
CA ALA A 34 -22.69 -1.80 -16.30
C ALA A 34 -21.76 -2.07 -15.11
N ILE A 35 -21.59 -3.33 -14.72
CA ILE A 35 -20.64 -3.72 -13.66
C ILE A 35 -19.20 -3.46 -14.08
N SER A 36 -18.84 -3.79 -15.33
CA SER A 36 -17.51 -3.53 -15.86
C SER A 36 -17.22 -2.03 -15.88
N ASP A 37 -18.17 -1.22 -16.32
CA ASP A 37 -18.04 0.24 -16.36
C ASP A 37 -17.92 0.84 -14.95
N ALA A 38 -18.70 0.36 -13.98
CA ALA A 38 -18.57 0.75 -12.59
C ALA A 38 -17.19 0.38 -11.99
N LEU A 39 -16.61 -0.75 -12.39
CA LEU A 39 -15.26 -1.15 -11.99
C LEU A 39 -14.20 -0.20 -12.55
N PHE A 40 -14.33 0.25 -13.80
CA PHE A 40 -13.42 1.24 -14.41
C PHE A 40 -13.63 2.65 -13.84
N ALA A 41 -14.88 3.06 -13.61
CA ALA A 41 -15.24 4.34 -13.02
C ALA A 41 -14.81 4.43 -11.54
N SER A 42 -14.67 3.30 -10.86
CA SER A 42 -14.02 3.19 -9.55
C SER A 42 -12.50 3.36 -9.62
N GLY A 43 -12.01 4.13 -10.60
CA GLY A 43 -10.64 4.50 -10.83
C GLY A 43 -9.95 4.70 -9.49
N ARG A 44 -9.11 3.71 -9.14
CA ARG A 44 -8.38 3.68 -7.89
C ARG A 44 -7.55 4.95 -7.91
N ALA A 45 -7.98 5.99 -7.19
CA ALA A 45 -7.19 7.18 -7.00
C ALA A 45 -5.97 6.73 -6.22
N HIS A 46 -4.92 6.35 -6.95
CA HIS A 46 -3.66 5.96 -6.34
C HIS A 46 -3.22 7.17 -5.53
N PRO A 47 -2.98 7.00 -4.22
CA PRO A 47 -2.44 8.09 -3.44
C PRO A 47 -1.15 8.55 -4.12
N PRO A 48 -0.91 9.88 -4.22
CA PRO A 48 0.27 10.43 -4.90
C PRO A 48 1.58 9.82 -4.41
N VAL A 49 1.62 9.29 -3.18
CA VAL A 49 2.69 8.44 -2.68
C VAL A 49 2.14 7.02 -2.49
N ASN A 50 2.68 6.06 -3.23
CA ASN A 50 2.42 4.62 -3.07
C ASN A 50 3.73 3.85 -3.26
N ILE A 51 4.56 3.83 -2.22
CA ILE A 51 5.84 3.11 -2.21
C ILE A 51 5.59 1.77 -1.56
N ARG A 52 5.93 0.68 -2.26
CA ARG A 52 5.83 -0.68 -1.74
C ARG A 52 7.13 -1.41 -2.05
N LEU A 53 7.85 -1.78 -1.00
CA LEU A 53 9.11 -2.50 -1.08
C LEU A 53 8.94 -3.86 -0.43
N SER A 54 9.47 -4.90 -1.06
CA SER A 54 9.61 -6.23 -0.44
C SER A 54 11.09 -6.54 -0.37
N ILE A 55 11.61 -6.70 0.84
CA ILE A 55 13.02 -7.04 1.07
C ILE A 55 13.07 -8.55 1.30
N PRO A 56 13.65 -9.33 0.37
CA PRO A 56 13.89 -10.74 0.59
C PRO A 56 15.10 -10.90 1.51
N LEU A 57 14.85 -11.16 2.81
CA LEU A 57 15.91 -11.54 3.74
C LEU A 57 16.04 -13.08 3.74
N PRO A 58 17.24 -13.65 3.93
CA PRO A 58 17.39 -15.10 4.11
C PRO A 58 16.53 -15.56 5.30
N GLY A 59 15.53 -16.41 5.04
CA GLY A 59 14.62 -16.94 6.05
C GLY A 59 13.33 -16.13 6.24
N TRP A 60 13.31 -14.80 6.03
CA TRP A 60 12.14 -13.94 6.27
C TRP A 60 11.82 -13.00 5.09
N ARG A 61 10.52 -12.75 4.85
CA ARG A 61 10.07 -11.75 3.87
C ARG A 61 9.48 -10.55 4.60
N VAL A 62 10.16 -9.42 4.51
CA VAL A 62 9.67 -8.16 5.09
C VAL A 62 9.07 -7.33 3.98
N TYR A 63 7.83 -6.88 4.18
CA TYR A 63 7.19 -5.92 3.27
C TYR A 63 7.08 -4.56 3.96
N PHE A 64 7.36 -3.51 3.21
CA PHE A 64 7.22 -2.12 3.63
C PHE A 64 6.30 -1.40 2.65
N ALA A 65 5.28 -0.71 3.16
CA ALA A 65 4.34 0.02 2.34
C ALA A 65 4.09 1.40 2.92
N VAL A 66 4.40 2.45 2.15
CA VAL A 66 4.10 3.84 2.49
C VAL A 66 3.05 4.34 1.51
N LEU A 67 1.89 4.70 2.04
CA LEU A 67 0.82 5.33 1.30
C LEU A 67 0.57 6.72 1.89
N ALA A 68 0.68 7.76 1.07
CA ALA A 68 0.35 9.12 1.49
C ALA A 68 -0.40 9.87 0.38
N GLY A 69 -1.43 10.60 0.76
CA GLY A 69 -2.29 11.28 -0.19
C GLY A 69 -3.38 12.11 0.47
N LYS A 70 -4.09 12.90 -0.35
CA LYS A 70 -5.25 13.66 0.11
C LYS A 70 -6.33 12.69 0.58
N GLU A 71 -6.72 12.79 1.84
CA GLU A 71 -7.80 12.00 2.41
C GLU A 71 -9.14 12.38 1.77
N ARG A 72 -9.75 11.45 1.04
CA ARG A 72 -11.04 11.63 0.37
C ARG A 72 -12.18 10.81 1.03
N ARG A 73 -11.87 10.03 2.06
CA ARG A 73 -12.83 9.12 2.73
C ARG A 73 -13.68 9.88 3.76
N ASN A 74 -14.97 9.54 3.82
CA ASN A 74 -15.91 10.10 4.79
C ASN A 74 -15.48 9.79 6.25
N ALA A 75 -15.81 10.67 7.19
CA ALA A 75 -15.48 10.58 8.61
C ALA A 75 -15.91 9.27 9.28
N ALA A 76 -17.09 8.74 8.94
CA ALA A 76 -17.56 7.45 9.46
C ALA A 76 -16.61 6.29 9.07
N ARG A 77 -16.17 6.28 7.81
CA ARG A 77 -15.25 5.27 7.28
C ARG A 77 -13.84 5.42 7.89
N ARG A 78 -13.39 6.65 8.15
CA ARG A 78 -12.11 6.92 8.83
C ARG A 78 -12.09 6.45 10.28
N ARG A 79 -13.21 6.56 11.00
CA ARG A 79 -13.33 6.06 12.38
C ARG A 79 -13.22 4.53 12.41
N MET A 80 -14.02 3.84 11.60
CA MET A 80 -13.94 2.37 11.46
C MET A 80 -12.54 1.88 11.08
N ASP A 81 -11.84 2.59 10.19
CA ASP A 81 -10.50 2.19 9.76
C ASP A 81 -9.48 2.32 10.89
N ARG A 82 -9.58 3.38 11.72
CA ARG A 82 -8.74 3.58 12.90
C ARG A 82 -9.00 2.53 13.98
N ASP A 83 -10.25 2.10 14.14
CA ASP A 83 -10.60 1.05 15.11
C ASP A 83 -10.05 -0.32 14.67
N ARG A 84 -9.96 -0.56 13.35
CA ARG A 84 -9.42 -1.81 12.78
C ARG A 84 -7.90 -1.83 12.66
N HIS A 85 -7.26 -0.68 12.53
CA HIS A 85 -5.81 -0.56 12.36
C HIS A 85 -5.20 0.32 13.47
N PRO A 86 -5.14 -0.18 14.72
CA PRO A 86 -4.64 0.60 15.84
C PRO A 86 -3.14 0.89 15.70
N LEU A 87 -2.78 2.17 15.64
CA LEU A 87 -1.38 2.62 15.57
C LEU A 87 -0.60 2.29 16.85
N HIS A 88 -1.27 2.20 18.00
CA HIS A 88 -0.69 1.94 19.33
C HIS A 88 -0.46 0.46 19.63
N THR A 89 -0.18 -0.35 18.61
CA THR A 89 0.19 -1.76 18.81
C THR A 89 1.66 -1.86 19.24
N ALA A 90 2.00 -2.78 20.14
CA ALA A 90 3.38 -2.98 20.59
C ALA A 90 4.38 -3.16 19.44
N GLY A 91 3.98 -3.88 18.37
CA GLY A 91 4.78 -4.04 17.16
C GLY A 91 5.09 -2.71 16.44
N ASN A 92 4.11 -1.81 16.34
CA ASN A 92 4.32 -0.49 15.72
C ASN A 92 5.24 0.38 16.59
N PHE A 93 5.10 0.30 17.92
CA PHE A 93 5.98 1.02 18.84
C PHE A 93 7.44 0.56 18.69
N MET A 94 7.66 -0.76 18.69
CA MET A 94 8.99 -1.35 18.46
C MET A 94 9.55 -0.98 17.09
N PHE A 95 8.70 -0.95 16.05
CA PHE A 95 9.10 -0.53 14.71
C PHE A 95 9.57 0.93 14.67
N ILE A 96 8.81 1.84 15.28
CA ILE A 96 9.17 3.27 15.36
C ILE A 96 10.47 3.45 16.17
N LEU A 97 10.56 2.80 17.33
CA LEU A 97 11.73 2.88 18.19
C LEU A 97 12.99 2.35 17.49
N GLY A 98 12.90 1.17 16.88
CA GLY A 98 14.00 0.57 16.13
C GLY A 98 14.41 1.43 14.93
N GLY A 99 13.45 1.98 14.18
CA GLY A 99 13.71 2.90 13.07
C GLY A 99 14.40 4.19 13.52
N ALA A 100 13.93 4.81 14.60
CA ALA A 100 14.54 6.01 15.16
C ALA A 100 15.97 5.74 15.66
N MET A 101 16.18 4.62 16.34
CA MET A 101 17.51 4.23 16.82
C MET A 101 18.47 3.95 15.66
N GLY A 102 18.02 3.23 14.63
CA GLY A 102 18.81 2.99 13.42
C GLY A 102 19.18 4.28 12.69
N PHE A 103 18.25 5.23 12.57
CA PHE A 103 18.55 6.56 12.02
C PHE A 103 19.61 7.29 12.85
N TYR A 104 19.50 7.27 14.18
CA TYR A 104 20.47 7.91 15.07
C TYR A 104 21.88 7.31 14.91
N VAL A 105 21.97 5.99 14.80
CA VAL A 105 23.23 5.28 14.54
C VAL A 105 23.84 5.73 13.20
N LEU A 106 23.04 5.82 12.14
CA LEU A 106 23.52 6.29 10.83
C LEU A 106 24.04 7.73 10.88
N VAL A 107 23.32 8.63 11.56
CA VAL A 107 23.75 10.02 11.75
C VAL A 107 25.05 10.09 12.55
N LEU A 108 25.15 9.31 13.63
CA LEU A 108 26.36 9.26 14.46
C LEU A 108 27.55 8.75 13.64
N LEU A 109 27.38 7.68 12.86
CA LEU A 109 28.44 7.16 11.98
C LEU A 109 28.87 8.20 10.94
N ALA A 110 27.91 8.88 10.29
CA ALA A 110 28.22 9.94 9.34
C ALA A 110 29.00 11.10 10.00
N PHE A 111 28.60 11.49 11.22
CA PHE A 111 29.29 12.51 12.00
C PHE A 111 30.72 12.09 12.36
N LEU A 112 30.90 10.87 12.86
CA LEU A 112 32.20 10.33 13.22
C LEU A 112 33.14 10.28 12.02
N LEU A 113 32.65 9.78 10.87
CA LEU A 113 33.42 9.75 9.63
C LEU A 113 33.85 11.17 9.20
N ASN A 114 32.94 12.15 9.22
CA ASN A 114 33.29 13.53 8.87
C ASN A 114 34.31 14.13 9.85
N SER A 115 34.14 13.90 11.15
CA SER A 115 35.07 14.38 12.18
C SER A 115 36.46 13.76 12.02
N SER A 116 36.55 12.51 11.56
CA SER A 116 37.83 11.84 11.33
C SER A 116 38.60 12.44 10.15
N VAL A 117 37.88 12.89 9.12
CA VAL A 117 38.47 13.54 7.92
C VAL A 117 39.00 14.94 8.23
N LEU A 118 38.39 15.69 9.16
CA LEU A 118 38.86 17.02 9.56
C LEU A 118 40.10 17.01 10.47
N ASN A 119 40.46 15.87 11.05
CA ASN A 119 41.60 15.73 11.96
C ASN A 119 42.90 15.26 11.26
N TYR A 120 42.97 15.36 9.92
CA TYR A 120 44.15 15.06 9.10
C TYR A 120 44.51 16.28 8.24
#